data_AF-A0A7X7NX81-F1
#
_entry.id   AF-A0A7X7NX81-F1
#
_cell.length_a   1.000
_cell.length_b   1.000
_cell.length_c   1.000
_cell.angle_alpha   90.00
_cell.angle_beta   90.00
_cell.angle_gamma   90.00
#
_symmetry.space_group_name_H-M   'P 1'
#
loop_
_entity.id
_entity.type
_entity.pdbx_description
1 polymer ?
#
loop_
_entity_poly.entity_id
_entity_poly.type
_entity_poly.pdbx_seq_one_letter_code
_entity_poly.pdbx_strand_id
1 'polypeptide(L)'
;MYWKYSLGFLIASLVQAAIIASSEYFGISTLGARITFGQLIIHILAGQAAGFLLMVIMQGIAGIANINFWLLGSAYGAIVWAILIPINSAQGTINAPWTQGVASVIASLLAFMIYGIISAYTIRIYGEQQIEA
;
A
#
# COMPACT_ATOMS: atom_id res chain seq x y z
N MET A 1 4.84 5.50 20.68
CA MET A 1 3.87 6.27 19.86
C MET A 1 3.86 5.79 18.41
N TYR A 2 4.97 5.88 17.67
CA TYR A 2 5.08 5.41 16.26
C TYR A 2 4.93 3.90 16.04
N TRP A 3 5.15 3.09 17.09
CA TRP A 3 5.02 1.62 17.01
C TRP A 3 3.62 1.15 16.59
N LYS A 4 2.55 1.81 17.05
CA LYS A 4 1.16 1.44 16.68
C LYS A 4 0.90 1.66 15.19
N TYR A 5 1.36 2.79 14.64
CA TYR A 5 1.30 3.08 13.21
C TYR A 5 2.15 2.10 12.40
N SER A 6 3.39 1.85 12.84
CA SER A 6 4.30 0.91 12.17
C SER A 6 3.72 -0.51 12.09
N LEU A 7 3.05 -0.99 13.14
CA LEU A 7 2.35 -2.27 13.14
C LEU A 7 1.20 -2.30 12.12
N GLY A 8 0.39 -1.24 12.05
CA GLY A 8 -0.67 -1.14 11.04
C GLY A 8 -0.13 -1.09 9.61
N PHE A 9 0.97 -0.37 9.36
CA PHE A 9 1.64 -0.35 8.06
C PHE A 9 2.28 -1.70 7.71
N LEU A 10 2.76 -2.43 8.71
CA LEU A 10 3.28 -3.79 8.53
C LEU A 10 2.15 -4.72 8.08
N ILE A 11 1.01 -4.69 8.78
CA ILE A 11 -0.18 -5.46 8.42
C ILE A 11 -0.64 -5.09 7.00
N ALA A 12 -0.73 -3.80 6.69
CA ALA A 12 -1.10 -3.33 5.35
C ALA A 12 -0.16 -3.89 4.27
N SER A 13 1.16 -3.85 4.52
CA SER A 13 2.17 -4.34 3.58
C SER A 13 2.07 -5.86 3.37
N LEU A 14 1.84 -6.61 4.45
CA LEU A 14 1.67 -8.06 4.39
C LEU A 14 0.37 -8.45 3.67
N VAL A 15 -0.74 -7.75 3.94
CA VAL A 15 -2.01 -7.96 3.23
C VAL A 15 -1.84 -7.68 1.73
N GLN A 16 -1.19 -6.57 1.38
CA GLN A 16 -0.89 -6.26 -0.02
C GLN A 16 -0.07 -7.37 -0.68
N ALA A 17 1.02 -7.81 -0.05
CA ALA A 17 1.86 -8.89 -0.57
C ALA A 17 1.06 -10.20 -0.73
N ALA A 18 0.19 -10.52 0.23
CA ALA A 18 -0.67 -11.69 0.17
C ALA A 18 -1.69 -11.63 -0.97
N ILE A 19 -2.29 -10.46 -1.24
CA ILE A 19 -3.20 -10.26 -2.38
C ILE A 19 -2.46 -10.50 -3.70
N ILE A 20 -1.27 -9.91 -3.85
CA ILE A 20 -0.45 -10.09 -5.06
C ILE A 20 -0.08 -11.57 -5.24
N ALA A 21 0.52 -12.19 -4.22
CA ALA A 21 0.93 -13.59 -4.27
C ALA A 21 -0.24 -14.54 -4.56
N SER A 22 -1.39 -14.31 -3.93
CA SER A 22 -2.58 -15.12 -4.16
C SER A 22 -3.11 -14.93 -5.58
N SER A 23 -3.12 -13.69 -6.09
CA SER A 23 -3.55 -13.39 -7.46
C SER A 23 -2.67 -14.08 -8.51
N GLU A 24 -1.36 -14.20 -8.25
CA GLU A 24 -0.45 -14.96 -9.11
C GLU A 24 -0.67 -16.47 -8.98
N TYR A 25 -0.84 -16.98 -7.75
CA TYR A 25 -1.09 -18.39 -7.50
C TYR A 25 -2.37 -18.90 -8.21
N PHE A 26 -3.43 -18.10 -8.22
CA PHE A 26 -4.67 -18.42 -8.92
C PHE A 26 -4.64 -18.11 -10.43
N GLY A 27 -3.52 -17.62 -10.97
CA GLY A 27 -3.39 -17.27 -12.39
C GLY A 27 -4.23 -16.06 -12.82
N ILE A 28 -4.68 -15.24 -11.87
CA ILE A 28 -5.43 -14.00 -12.14
C ILE A 28 -4.48 -12.89 -12.62
N SER A 29 -3.24 -12.90 -12.13
CA SER A 29 -2.22 -11.89 -12.40
C SER A 29 -0.91 -12.55 -12.83
N THR A 30 -0.15 -11.91 -13.72
CA THR A 30 1.16 -12.38 -14.19
C THR A 30 2.25 -11.33 -14.03
N LEU A 31 2.32 -10.70 -12.86
CA LEU A 31 3.37 -9.71 -12.55
C LEU A 31 4.76 -10.35 -12.44
N GLY A 32 4.83 -11.67 -12.21
CA GLY A 32 6.09 -12.38 -12.04
C GLY A 32 6.80 -11.98 -10.74
N ALA A 33 6.03 -11.55 -9.73
CA ALA A 33 6.55 -11.04 -8.48
C ALA A 33 7.19 -12.16 -7.66
N ARG A 34 8.53 -12.22 -7.65
CA ARG A 34 9.27 -13.18 -6.84
C ARG A 34 9.36 -12.70 -5.39
N ILE A 35 8.44 -13.16 -4.53
CA ILE A 35 8.50 -12.90 -3.09
C ILE A 35 9.57 -13.80 -2.44
N THR A 36 10.84 -13.47 -2.67
CA THR A 36 11.94 -13.98 -1.86
C THR A 36 11.94 -13.27 -0.51
N PHE A 37 12.60 -13.85 0.50
CA PHE A 37 12.69 -13.22 1.82
C PHE A 37 13.28 -11.80 1.77
N GLY A 38 14.33 -11.57 0.97
CA GLY A 38 14.92 -10.25 0.79
C GLY A 38 13.98 -9.24 0.13
N GLN A 39 13.25 -9.67 -0.91
CA GLN A 39 12.25 -8.82 -1.57
C GLN A 39 11.08 -8.50 -0.65
N LEU A 40 10.67 -9.45 0.21
CA LEU A 40 9.64 -9.22 1.21
C LEU A 40 10.07 -8.17 2.24
N ILE A 41 11.33 -8.20 2.70
CA ILE A 41 11.86 -7.16 3.60
C ILE A 41 11.82 -5.79 2.91
N ILE A 42 12.31 -5.68 1.67
CA ILE A 42 12.30 -4.41 0.92
C ILE A 42 10.86 -3.92 0.74
N HIS A 43 9.93 -4.80 0.39
CA HIS A 43 8.50 -4.49 0.27
C HIS A 43 7.93 -3.94 1.59
N ILE A 44 8.23 -4.58 2.71
CA ILE A 44 7.80 -4.10 4.03
C ILE A 44 8.39 -2.72 4.32
N LEU A 45 9.68 -2.50 4.07
CA LEU A 45 10.34 -1.21 4.32
C LEU A 45 9.76 -0.09 3.43
N ALA A 46 9.51 -0.37 2.15
CA ALA A 46 8.85 0.55 1.24
C ALA A 46 7.42 0.88 1.72
N GLY A 47 6.68 -0.13 2.19
CA GLY A 47 5.39 0.04 2.83
C GLY A 47 5.49 0.93 4.08
N GLN A 48 6.43 0.69 4.99
CA GLN A 48 6.63 1.57 6.15
C GLN A 48 6.85 3.03 5.72
N ALA A 49 7.73 3.27 4.75
CA ALA A 49 8.02 4.61 4.24
C ALA A 49 6.77 5.29 3.65
N ALA A 50 6.00 4.57 2.84
CA ALA A 50 4.73 5.07 2.29
C ALA A 50 3.69 5.35 3.39
N GLY A 51 3.55 4.46 4.37
CA GLY A 51 2.62 4.63 5.49
C GLY A 51 2.94 5.89 6.31
N PHE A 52 4.21 6.11 6.64
CA PHE A 52 4.65 7.32 7.34
C PHE A 52 4.45 8.59 6.50
N LEU A 53 4.67 8.52 5.18
CA LEU A 53 4.38 9.64 4.29
C LEU A 53 2.89 10.01 4.33
N LEU A 54 1.98 9.01 4.26
CA LEU A 54 0.54 9.24 4.38
C LEU A 54 0.18 9.86 5.74
N MET A 55 0.81 9.41 6.82
CA MET A 55 0.59 9.96 8.16
C MET A 55 0.94 11.45 8.23
N VAL A 56 2.08 11.85 7.67
CA VAL A 56 2.48 13.27 7.60
C VAL A 56 1.47 14.08 6.80
N ILE A 57 0.97 13.56 5.68
CA ILE A 57 -0.05 14.23 4.86
C ILE A 57 -1.36 14.41 5.63
N MET A 58 -1.84 13.34 6.28
CA MET A 58 -3.10 13.33 7.04
C MET A 58 -3.07 14.25 8.25
N GLN A 59 -1.95 14.30 8.96
CA GLN A 59 -1.80 15.10 10.17
C GLN A 59 -1.38 16.55 9.86
N GLY A 60 -0.67 16.78 8.75
CA GLY A 60 -0.14 18.09 8.37
C GLY A 60 -1.11 18.99 7.62
N ILE A 61 -2.22 18.47 7.09
CA ILE A 61 -3.17 19.24 6.27
C ILE A 61 -4.54 19.25 6.95
N ALA A 62 -4.91 20.40 7.53
CA ALA A 62 -6.15 20.59 8.30
C ALA A 62 -7.44 20.21 7.54
N GLY A 63 -7.43 20.28 6.20
CA GLY A 63 -8.57 19.88 5.36
C GLY A 63 -8.70 18.37 5.14
N ILE A 64 -7.62 17.60 5.27
CA ILE A 64 -7.61 16.16 4.97
C ILE A 64 -8.17 15.33 6.13
N ALA A 65 -8.09 15.82 7.36
CA ALA A 65 -8.63 15.14 8.54
C ALA A 65 -10.15 14.86 8.44
N ASN A 66 -10.90 15.72 7.75
CA ASN A 66 -12.35 15.60 7.57
C ASN A 66 -12.76 14.76 6.35
N ILE A 67 -11.81 14.33 5.51
CA ILE A 67 -12.09 13.52 4.34
C ILE A 67 -12.37 12.07 4.78
N ASN A 68 -13.29 11.41 4.08
CA ASN A 68 -13.55 9.98 4.29
C ASN A 68 -12.27 9.17 4.08
N PHE A 69 -11.85 8.43 5.11
CA PHE A 69 -10.60 7.65 5.08
C PHE A 69 -10.59 6.58 3.99
N TRP A 70 -11.76 6.05 3.58
CA TRP A 70 -11.87 5.11 2.46
C TRP A 70 -11.42 5.76 1.15
N LEU A 71 -11.92 6.98 0.89
CA LEU A 71 -11.58 7.74 -0.31
C LEU A 71 -10.10 8.13 -0.29
N LEU A 72 -9.63 8.67 0.84
CA LEU A 72 -8.26 9.12 1.00
C LEU A 72 -7.27 7.95 0.86
N GLY A 73 -7.51 6.84 1.56
CA GLY A 73 -6.67 5.66 1.51
C GLY A 73 -6.65 5.02 0.13
N SER A 74 -7.81 4.91 -0.53
CA SER A 74 -7.88 4.39 -1.91
C SER A 74 -7.10 5.25 -2.91
N ALA A 75 -7.29 6.58 -2.84
CA ALA A 75 -6.59 7.51 -3.72
C ALA A 75 -5.08 7.49 -3.47
N TYR A 76 -4.66 7.48 -2.20
CA TYR A 76 -3.26 7.36 -1.83
C TYR A 76 -2.65 6.05 -2.34
N GLY A 77 -3.33 4.92 -2.13
CA GLY A 77 -2.93 3.62 -2.64
C GLY A 77 -2.74 3.62 -4.16
N ALA A 78 -3.69 4.20 -4.91
CA ALA A 78 -3.59 4.33 -6.36
C ALA A 78 -2.41 5.21 -6.80
N ILE A 79 -2.12 6.30 -6.09
CA ILE A 79 -0.94 7.14 -6.35
C ILE A 79 0.35 6.36 -6.11
N VAL A 80 0.45 5.65 -4.98
CA VAL A 80 1.62 4.82 -4.67
C VAL A 80 1.80 3.71 -5.71
N TRP A 81 0.71 3.09 -6.18
CA TRP A 81 0.72 2.13 -7.28
C TRP A 81 1.28 2.76 -8.56
N ALA A 82 0.78 3.93 -8.94
CA ALA A 82 1.19 4.63 -10.16
C ALA A 82 2.67 5.05 -10.15
N ILE A 83 3.27 5.20 -8.97
CA ILE A 83 4.69 5.54 -8.81
C ILE A 83 5.55 4.28 -8.72
N LEU A 84 5.21 3.34 -7.83
CA LEU A 84 6.08 2.20 -7.51
C LEU A 84 6.05 1.11 -8.58
N ILE A 85 4.93 0.90 -9.26
CA ILE A 85 4.84 -0.14 -10.31
C ILE A 85 5.79 0.16 -11.48
N PRO A 86 5.80 1.37 -12.08
CA PRO A 86 6.78 1.69 -13.12
C PRO A 86 8.23 1.53 -12.65
N ILE A 87 8.56 1.96 -11.43
CA ILE A 87 9.92 1.85 -10.87
C ILE A 87 10.33 0.38 -10.76
N ASN A 88 9.48 -0.45 -10.14
CA ASN A 88 9.74 -1.89 -9.99
C ASN A 88 9.83 -2.58 -11.35
N SER A 89 8.98 -2.20 -12.31
CA SER A 89 9.06 -2.74 -13.67
C SER A 89 10.34 -2.34 -14.40
N ALA A 90 10.79 -1.09 -14.26
CA ALA A 90 12.05 -0.63 -14.85
C ALA A 90 13.29 -1.31 -14.23
N GLN A 91 13.20 -1.69 -12.96
CA GLN A 91 14.24 -2.47 -12.27
C GLN A 91 14.21 -3.97 -12.60
N GLY A 92 13.22 -4.42 -13.38
CA GLY A 92 13.04 -5.83 -13.75
C GLY A 92 12.60 -6.71 -12.58
N THR A 93 12.09 -6.15 -11.49
CA THR A 93 11.61 -6.92 -10.34
C THR A 93 10.21 -7.49 -10.57
N ILE A 94 9.40 -6.80 -11.38
CA ILE A 94 8.09 -7.24 -11.84
C ILE A 94 7.91 -6.93 -13.33
N ASN A 95 7.00 -7.64 -13.98
CA ASN A 95 6.48 -7.25 -15.29
C ASN A 95 5.44 -6.14 -15.12
N ALA A 96 5.46 -5.16 -16.04
CA ALA A 96 4.48 -4.09 -16.08
C ALA A 96 3.04 -4.65 -16.20
N PRO A 97 2.12 -4.38 -15.25
CA PRO A 97 0.78 -4.96 -15.27
C PRO A 97 0.00 -4.69 -16.56
N TRP A 98 0.21 -3.52 -17.18
CA TRP A 98 -0.45 -3.13 -18.44
C TRP A 98 0.03 -3.94 -19.66
N THR A 99 1.17 -4.63 -19.59
CA THR A 99 1.60 -5.57 -20.62
C THR A 99 1.14 -7.00 -20.33
N GLN A 100 0.60 -7.25 -19.13
CA GLN A 100 0.20 -8.54 -18.59
C GLN A 100 -1.33 -8.72 -18.55
N GLY A 101 -2.07 -7.81 -19.18
CA GLY A 101 -3.53 -7.85 -19.26
C GLY A 101 -4.26 -7.10 -18.14
N VAL A 102 -5.56 -6.86 -18.39
CA VAL A 102 -6.43 -6.04 -17.52
C VAL A 102 -6.55 -6.62 -16.11
N ALA A 103 -6.57 -7.94 -15.98
CA ALA A 103 -6.66 -8.61 -14.68
C ALA A 103 -5.45 -8.30 -13.78
N SER A 104 -4.23 -8.28 -14.34
CA SER A 104 -3.00 -7.91 -13.63
C SER A 104 -3.02 -6.43 -13.17
N VAL A 105 -3.56 -5.53 -13.99
CA VAL A 105 -3.77 -4.12 -13.62
C VAL A 105 -4.74 -4.02 -12.45
N ILE A 106 -5.90 -4.66 -12.55
CA ILE A 106 -6.94 -4.61 -11.51
C ILE A 106 -6.44 -5.23 -10.20
N ALA A 107 -5.84 -6.42 -10.25
CA ALA A 107 -5.34 -7.11 -9.07
C ALA A 107 -4.25 -6.29 -8.34
N SER A 108 -3.29 -5.74 -9.10
CA SER A 108 -2.24 -4.91 -8.51
C SER A 108 -2.78 -3.59 -7.96
N LEU A 109 -3.65 -2.90 -8.69
CA LEU A 109 -4.26 -1.65 -8.21
C LEU A 109 -5.07 -1.89 -6.93
N LEU A 110 -5.88 -2.96 -6.90
CA LEU A 110 -6.67 -3.33 -5.73
C LEU A 110 -5.78 -3.61 -4.52
N ALA A 111 -4.68 -4.35 -4.69
CA ALA A 111 -3.74 -4.61 -3.59
C ALA A 111 -3.21 -3.30 -2.97
N PHE A 112 -2.85 -2.32 -3.80
CA PHE A 112 -2.36 -1.02 -3.32
C PHE A 112 -3.47 -0.14 -2.73
N MET A 113 -4.69 -0.19 -3.26
CA MET A 113 -5.84 0.49 -2.66
C MET A 113 -6.14 -0.06 -1.26
N ILE A 114 -6.13 -1.39 -1.08
CA ILE A 114 -6.32 -2.02 0.22
C ILE A 114 -5.21 -1.63 1.19
N TYR A 115 -3.95 -1.61 0.72
CA TYR A 115 -2.83 -1.08 1.51
C TYR A 115 -3.10 0.35 2.01
N GLY A 116 -3.51 1.24 1.10
CA GLY A 116 -3.78 2.64 1.43
C GLY A 116 -4.96 2.81 2.39
N ILE A 117 -6.03 2.03 2.25
CA ILE A 117 -7.18 2.02 3.16
C ILE A 117 -6.76 1.60 4.57
N ILE A 118 -6.05 0.47 4.71
CA ILE A 118 -5.60 -0.03 6.02
C ILE A 118 -4.68 1.01 6.68
N SER A 119 -3.78 1.62 5.89
CA SER A 119 -2.87 2.66 6.38
C SER A 119 -3.62 3.91 6.86
N ALA A 120 -4.56 4.42 6.05
CA ALA A 120 -5.38 5.58 6.41
C ALA A 120 -6.24 5.31 7.65
N TYR A 121 -6.84 4.12 7.73
CA TYR A 121 -7.64 3.69 8.88
C TYR A 121 -6.80 3.60 10.16
N THR A 122 -5.61 3.00 10.06
CA THR A 122 -4.63 2.94 11.16
C THR A 122 -4.29 4.35 11.66
N ILE A 123 -4.03 5.28 10.73
CA ILE A 123 -3.69 6.65 11.07
C ILE A 123 -4.84 7.34 11.78
N ARG A 124 -6.06 7.15 11.29
CA ARG A 124 -7.25 7.77 11.86
C ARG A 124 -7.50 7.32 13.30
N ILE A 125 -7.50 6.02 13.56
CA ILE A 125 -7.74 5.48 14.91
C ILE A 125 -6.70 5.99 15.92
N TYR A 126 -5.42 5.91 15.57
CA TYR A 126 -4.37 6.26 16.51
C TYR A 126 -4.09 7.77 16.57
N GLY A 127 -4.51 8.53 15.56
CA GLY A 127 -4.48 9.99 15.53
C GLY A 127 -5.59 10.61 16.38
N GLU A 128 -6.83 10.10 16.30
CA GLU A 128 -7.95 10.54 17.13
C GLU A 128 -7.66 10.34 18.63
N GLN A 129 -7.03 9.20 19.01
CA GLN A 129 -6.60 8.91 20.39
C GLN A 129 -5.56 9.89 20.96
N GLN A 130 -4.88 10.70 20.14
CA GLN A 130 -3.94 11.72 20.62
C GLN A 130 -4.58 13.07 20.90
N ILE A 131 -5.75 13.36 20.31
CA ILE A 131 -6.45 14.63 20.50
C ILE A 131 -7.29 14.60 21.78
N GLU A 132 -7.69 13.40 22.23
CA GLU A 132 -8.54 13.19 23.42
C GLU A 132 -7.75 12.94 24.72
N ALA A 133 -6.41 12.85 24.68
CA ALA A 133 -5.54 12.57 25.82
C ALA A 133 -4.74 13.80 26.28
#